data_AF-A0A9Q0J604-F1
#
_entry.id   AF-A0A9Q0J604-F1
#
_cell.length_a   1.000
_cell.length_b   1.000
_cell.length_c   1.000
_cell.angle_alpha   90.00
_cell.angle_beta   90.00
_cell.angle_gamma   90.00
#
_symmetry.space_group_name_H-M   'P 1'
#
loop_
_entity.id
_entity.type
_entity.pdbx_description
1 polymer ?
#
loop_
_entity_poly.entity_id
_entity_poly.type
_entity_poly.pdbx_seq_one_letter_code
_entity_poly.pdbx_strand_id
1 'polypeptide(L)'
;MMTMLAAKGDKGDEEIRDWSSLPELILNILKKDHYYYLKDVCAFRGVCKAWNSIPPPPPKDHLNFIEGLPKLLHIGMDRLLIKFYEPILCRTITKSIPEMGCGRVISHSKDGWLLMAHHRKFDMFFFINPYTRENIQLPRLPENIFVDGISFSSIPTSPDCMIVGVVAEARGPRFVYISRGEDDWHISPYKRPWKTEIVVCSSIIHNGRFYFMVGDGSVLVYDPRQERNNALQSVKRPCTSIEKGYLVVCDGELLAVVVLGSNLPQDDITEW
;
A
#
# COMPACT_ATOMS: atom_id res chain seq x y z
N MET A 1 -2.89 7.09 -28.45
CA MET A 1 -3.60 8.05 -29.31
C MET A 1 -5.08 7.86 -29.02
N MET A 2 -5.70 8.75 -28.25
CA MET A 2 -7.07 8.57 -27.77
C MET A 2 -7.97 9.49 -28.59
N THR A 3 -8.64 8.89 -29.57
CA THR A 3 -9.63 9.56 -30.41
C THR A 3 -10.92 9.68 -29.60
N MET A 4 -11.38 10.91 -29.32
CA MET A 4 -12.73 11.09 -28.80
C MET A 4 -13.71 10.78 -29.93
N LEU A 5 -14.46 9.69 -29.78
CA LEU A 5 -15.65 9.43 -30.58
C LEU A 5 -16.77 10.31 -30.04
N ALA A 6 -17.22 11.26 -30.86
CA ALA A 6 -18.48 11.95 -30.61
C ALA A 6 -19.60 10.91 -30.70
N ALA A 7 -20.34 10.72 -29.59
CA ALA A 7 -21.55 9.92 -29.60
C ALA A 7 -22.57 10.58 -30.55
N LYS A 8 -23.02 9.81 -31.54
CA LYS A 8 -24.11 10.24 -32.43
C LYS A 8 -25.42 9.94 -31.69
N GLY A 9 -25.86 10.91 -30.89
CA GLY A 9 -27.15 10.91 -30.21
C GLY A 9 -28.29 11.14 -31.20
N ASP A 10 -29.39 10.43 -30.96
CA ASP A 10 -30.64 10.46 -31.71
C ASP A 10 -31.33 11.82 -31.61
N LYS A 11 -32.14 12.17 -32.63
CA LYS A 11 -32.77 13.51 -32.78
C LYS A 11 -33.87 13.74 -31.73
N GLY A 12 -33.49 14.15 -30.53
CA GLY A 12 -34.29 15.01 -29.66
C GLY A 12 -33.63 16.39 -29.58
N ASP A 13 -34.41 17.46 -29.40
CA ASP A 13 -33.90 18.83 -29.25
C ASP A 13 -32.98 18.95 -28.01
N GLU A 14 -31.71 18.55 -28.18
CA GLU A 14 -30.65 18.83 -27.22
C GLU A 14 -30.26 20.30 -27.42
N GLU A 15 -30.66 21.16 -26.48
CA GLU A 15 -30.09 22.50 -26.35
C GLU A 15 -28.56 22.39 -26.31
N ILE A 16 -27.90 22.78 -27.39
CA ILE A 16 -26.45 22.87 -27.47
C ILE A 16 -26.01 23.96 -26.49
N ARG A 17 -25.73 23.56 -25.25
CA ARG A 17 -25.22 24.45 -24.21
C ARG A 17 -23.87 25.01 -24.65
N ASP A 18 -23.78 26.34 -24.74
CA ASP A 18 -22.52 26.99 -25.06
C ASP A 18 -21.55 26.87 -23.88
N TRP A 19 -20.44 26.15 -24.08
CA TRP A 19 -19.36 26.00 -23.10
C TRP A 19 -18.75 27.34 -22.66
N SER A 20 -18.89 28.40 -23.46
CA SER A 20 -18.45 29.74 -23.09
C SER A 20 -19.28 30.37 -21.96
N SER A 21 -20.51 29.89 -21.75
CA SER A 21 -21.47 30.38 -20.75
C SER A 21 -21.41 29.65 -19.40
N LEU A 22 -20.42 28.76 -19.22
CA LEU A 22 -20.30 27.97 -17.99
C LEU A 22 -20.14 28.87 -16.76
N PRO A 23 -20.88 28.61 -15.66
CA PRO A 23 -20.72 29.37 -14.42
C PRO A 23 -19.27 29.37 -13.94
N GLU A 24 -18.80 30.53 -13.48
CA GLU A 24 -17.43 30.76 -13.02
C GLU A 24 -17.02 29.81 -11.89
N LEU A 25 -17.98 29.39 -11.06
CA LEU A 25 -17.79 28.40 -10.01
C LEU A 25 -17.35 27.04 -10.57
N ILE A 26 -17.95 26.57 -11.66
CA ILE A 26 -17.58 25.30 -12.30
C ILE A 26 -16.22 25.44 -12.98
N LEU A 27 -15.95 26.57 -13.63
CA LEU A 27 -14.63 26.85 -14.20
C LEU A 27 -13.54 26.86 -13.14
N ASN A 28 -13.81 27.40 -11.95
CA ASN A 28 -12.86 27.43 -10.87
C ASN A 28 -12.62 26.04 -10.27
N ILE A 29 -13.64 25.17 -10.21
CA ILE A 29 -13.47 23.75 -9.86
C ILE A 29 -12.59 23.05 -10.90
N LEU A 30 -12.87 23.24 -12.20
CA LEU A 30 -12.07 22.64 -13.28
C LEU A 30 -10.61 23.13 -13.26
N LYS A 31 -10.38 24.42 -13.00
CA LYS A 31 -9.03 24.99 -12.82
C LYS A 31 -8.34 24.45 -11.58
N LYS A 32 -9.08 24.22 -10.51
CA LYS A 32 -8.51 23.71 -9.27
C LYS A 32 -8.16 22.24 -9.40
N ASP A 33 -8.98 21.43 -10.06
CA ASP A 33 -8.85 19.97 -9.98
C ASP A 33 -8.21 19.33 -11.24
N HIS A 34 -8.35 19.96 -12.42
CA HIS A 34 -7.91 19.36 -13.69
C HIS A 34 -6.75 20.09 -14.36
N TYR A 35 -6.42 21.31 -13.95
CA TYR A 35 -5.34 22.06 -14.61
C TYR A 35 -3.96 21.52 -14.27
N TYR A 36 -3.81 20.55 -13.37
CA TYR A 36 -2.51 20.05 -12.90
C TYR A 36 -1.69 19.29 -13.94
N TYR A 37 -2.28 18.91 -15.08
CA TYR A 37 -1.61 18.13 -16.13
C TYR A 37 -1.61 18.86 -17.46
N LEU A 38 -0.44 18.91 -18.12
CA LEU A 38 -0.31 19.56 -19.43
C LEU A 38 -1.33 19.07 -20.46
N LYS A 39 -1.66 17.78 -20.43
CA LYS A 39 -2.66 17.20 -21.34
C LYS A 39 -4.07 17.74 -21.06
N ASP A 40 -4.42 17.90 -19.80
CA ASP A 40 -5.73 18.41 -19.38
C ASP A 40 -5.83 19.92 -19.59
N VAL A 41 -4.72 20.66 -19.41
CA VAL A 41 -4.61 22.06 -19.82
C VAL A 41 -4.85 22.21 -21.32
N CYS A 42 -4.20 21.38 -22.15
CA CYS A 42 -4.40 21.42 -23.60
C CYS A 42 -5.85 21.07 -23.98
N ALA A 43 -6.45 20.05 -23.36
CA ALA A 43 -7.84 19.68 -23.58
C ALA A 43 -8.81 20.79 -23.18
N PHE A 44 -8.61 21.38 -21.99
CA PHE A 44 -9.41 22.49 -21.47
C PHE A 44 -9.34 23.70 -22.39
N ARG A 45 -8.14 24.08 -22.82
CA ARG A 45 -7.92 25.20 -23.75
C ARG A 45 -8.49 24.93 -25.15
N GLY A 46 -8.61 23.65 -25.52
CA GLY A 46 -9.21 23.23 -26.79
C GLY A 46 -10.74 23.33 -26.84
N VAL A 47 -11.42 23.56 -25.71
CA VAL A 47 -12.90 23.59 -25.65
C VAL A 47 -13.47 24.82 -26.35
N CYS A 48 -13.02 26.02 -25.99
CA CYS A 48 -13.46 27.27 -26.64
C CYS A 48 -12.46 28.41 -26.42
N LYS A 49 -12.64 29.53 -27.16
CA LYS A 49 -11.76 30.71 -27.07
C LYS A 49 -11.71 31.30 -25.66
N ALA A 50 -12.85 31.36 -24.96
CA ALA A 50 -12.93 31.89 -23.61
C ALA A 50 -12.06 31.09 -22.63
N TRP A 51 -12.08 29.76 -22.74
CA TRP A 51 -11.28 28.86 -21.90
C TRP A 51 -9.80 28.90 -22.27
N ASN A 52 -9.47 29.04 -23.56
CA ASN A 52 -8.09 29.20 -24.03
C ASN A 52 -7.39 30.44 -23.44
N SER A 53 -8.13 31.53 -23.24
CA SER A 53 -7.62 32.78 -22.67
C SER A 53 -7.33 32.71 -21.18
N ILE A 54 -7.70 31.62 -20.49
CA ILE A 54 -7.48 31.46 -19.05
C ILE A 54 -6.00 31.11 -18.79
N PRO A 55 -5.31 31.87 -17.91
CA PRO A 55 -3.92 31.59 -17.54
C PRO A 55 -3.82 30.29 -16.75
N PRO A 56 -2.73 29.51 -16.90
CA PRO A 56 -2.53 28.31 -16.12
C PRO A 56 -2.20 28.68 -14.65
N PRO A 57 -2.42 27.76 -13.69
CA PRO A 57 -2.02 27.98 -12.32
C PRO A 57 -0.50 28.17 -12.20
N PRO A 58 -0.02 28.78 -11.10
CA PRO A 58 1.40 28.98 -10.86
C PRO A 58 2.18 27.65 -10.91
N PRO A 59 3.40 27.62 -11.48
CA PRO A 59 4.22 26.41 -11.57
C PRO A 59 4.51 25.75 -10.22
N LYS A 60 4.59 26.54 -9.14
CA LYS A 60 4.90 26.04 -7.79
C LYS A 60 3.79 25.16 -7.23
N ASP A 61 2.53 25.55 -7.42
CA ASP A 61 1.37 24.79 -6.93
C ASP A 61 1.24 23.46 -7.68
N HIS A 62 1.58 23.47 -8.96
CA HIS A 62 1.68 22.29 -9.80
C HIS A 62 2.77 21.30 -9.37
N LEU A 63 3.99 21.78 -9.15
CA LEU A 63 5.12 20.92 -8.78
C LEU A 63 4.89 20.28 -7.41
N ASN A 64 4.40 21.05 -6.44
CA ASN A 64 4.07 20.54 -5.11
C ASN A 64 2.97 19.46 -5.17
N PHE A 65 1.95 19.68 -5.98
CA PHE A 65 0.89 18.69 -6.19
C PHE A 65 1.43 17.41 -6.82
N ILE A 66 2.21 17.53 -7.90
CA ILE A 66 2.82 16.39 -8.61
C ILE A 66 3.78 15.61 -7.70
N GLU A 67 4.58 16.31 -6.89
CA GLU A 67 5.49 15.68 -5.93
C GLU A 67 4.75 14.92 -4.83
N GLY A 68 3.56 15.38 -4.46
CA GLY A 68 2.69 14.74 -3.46
C GLY A 68 1.87 13.56 -3.96
N LEU A 69 1.87 13.25 -5.27
CA LEU A 69 1.12 12.13 -5.82
C LEU A 69 1.71 10.77 -5.41
N PRO A 70 0.88 9.75 -5.14
CA PRO A 70 1.36 8.42 -4.84
C PRO A 70 2.15 7.86 -6.03
N LYS A 71 3.33 7.32 -5.74
CA LYS A 71 4.24 6.72 -6.73
C LYS A 71 4.30 5.23 -6.48
N LEU A 72 4.23 4.45 -7.54
CA LEU A 72 4.41 3.01 -7.46
C LEU A 72 5.91 2.71 -7.43
N LEU A 73 6.36 2.08 -6.35
CA LEU A 73 7.74 1.65 -6.20
C LEU A 73 7.87 0.21 -6.68
N HIS A 74 8.83 -0.03 -7.55
CA HIS A 74 9.19 -1.35 -8.05
C HIS A 74 10.69 -1.57 -7.90
N ILE A 75 11.08 -2.69 -7.30
CA ILE A 75 12.48 -3.11 -7.20
C ILE A 75 12.76 -4.13 -8.29
N GLY A 76 13.77 -3.86 -9.12
CA GLY A 76 14.19 -4.78 -10.19
C GLY A 76 14.74 -6.11 -9.65
N MET A 77 14.85 -7.11 -10.53
CA MET A 77 15.39 -8.43 -10.19
C MET A 77 16.83 -8.38 -9.64
N ASP A 78 17.61 -7.37 -10.05
CA ASP A 78 18.95 -7.11 -9.53
C ASP A 78 18.97 -6.62 -8.07
N ARG A 79 17.82 -6.17 -7.55
CA ARG A 79 17.61 -5.62 -6.20
C ARG A 79 18.52 -4.43 -5.85
N LEU A 80 19.07 -3.76 -6.86
CA LEU A 80 19.96 -2.61 -6.72
C LEU A 80 19.31 -1.32 -7.24
N LEU A 81 18.38 -1.46 -8.19
CA LEU A 81 17.66 -0.34 -8.78
C LEU A 81 16.22 -0.29 -8.29
N ILE A 82 15.83 0.89 -7.82
CA ILE A 82 14.44 1.23 -7.54
C ILE A 82 13.88 2.04 -8.69
N LYS A 83 12.72 1.62 -9.19
CA LYS A 83 11.94 2.34 -10.18
C LYS A 83 10.71 2.92 -9.51
N PHE A 84 10.56 4.24 -9.60
CA PHE A 84 9.35 4.95 -9.23
C PHE A 84 8.54 5.18 -10.49
N TYR A 85 7.41 4.53 -10.59
CA TYR A 85 6.43 4.82 -11.61
C TYR A 85 5.43 5.84 -11.07
N GLU A 86 5.31 6.96 -11.76
CA GLU A 86 4.34 8.01 -11.52
C GLU A 86 3.15 7.75 -12.45
N PRO A 87 2.07 7.09 -11.98
CA PRO A 87 1.03 6.56 -12.87
C PRO A 87 0.37 7.66 -13.69
N ILE A 88 0.19 8.80 -13.03
CA ILE A 88 -0.46 9.97 -13.57
C ILE A 88 0.40 10.66 -14.64
N LEU A 89 1.71 10.75 -14.42
CA LEU A 89 2.64 11.31 -15.42
C LEU A 89 3.04 10.29 -16.49
N CYS A 90 2.60 9.04 -16.36
CA CYS A 90 3.06 7.91 -17.16
C CYS A 90 4.60 7.85 -17.25
N ARG A 91 5.28 8.24 -16.17
CA ARG A 91 6.73 8.41 -16.14
C ARG A 91 7.35 7.41 -15.19
N THR A 92 8.48 6.83 -15.58
CA THR A 92 9.31 6.01 -14.70
C THR A 92 10.62 6.73 -14.41
N ILE A 93 10.92 6.90 -13.13
CA ILE A 93 12.19 7.44 -12.64
C ILE A 93 12.96 6.31 -11.98
N THR A 94 14.15 6.02 -12.50
CA THR A 94 15.05 5.01 -11.92
C THR A 94 16.04 5.68 -10.99
N LYS A 95 16.20 5.14 -9.78
CA LYS A 95 17.21 5.55 -8.81
C LYS A 95 18.01 4.33 -8.34
N SER A 96 19.32 4.50 -8.23
CA SER A 96 20.17 3.54 -7.54
C SER A 96 20.15 3.82 -6.04
N ILE A 97 19.93 2.79 -5.24
CA ILE A 97 20.01 2.86 -3.77
C ILE A 97 20.94 1.73 -3.29
N PRO A 98 22.27 1.95 -3.34
CA PRO A 98 23.25 0.95 -2.94
C PRO A 98 23.05 0.45 -1.50
N GLU A 99 22.49 1.29 -0.63
CA GLU A 99 22.22 1.02 0.79
C GLU A 99 21.24 -0.14 0.99
N MET A 100 20.41 -0.48 -0.01
CA MET A 100 19.60 -1.69 0.04
C MET A 100 20.47 -2.95 0.02
N GLY A 101 21.57 -2.95 -0.73
CA GLY A 101 22.43 -4.12 -0.91
C GLY A 101 21.77 -5.30 -1.64
N CYS A 102 22.61 -6.19 -2.17
CA CYS A 102 22.12 -7.39 -2.84
C CYS A 102 21.39 -8.32 -1.87
N GLY A 103 20.31 -8.96 -2.34
CA GLY A 103 19.61 -9.98 -1.56
C GLY A 103 18.77 -9.43 -0.41
N ARG A 104 18.25 -8.21 -0.50
CA ARG A 104 17.17 -7.73 0.38
C ARG A 104 15.80 -7.81 -0.27
N VAL A 105 14.77 -7.91 0.56
CA VAL A 105 13.36 -7.89 0.18
C VAL A 105 12.66 -6.76 0.92
N ILE A 106 11.63 -6.17 0.33
CA ILE A 106 10.69 -5.31 1.05
C ILE A 106 9.76 -6.23 1.84
N SER A 107 9.67 -6.00 3.14
CA SER A 107 8.74 -6.70 4.02
C SER A 107 7.50 -5.87 4.32
N HIS A 108 7.63 -4.54 4.40
CA HIS A 108 6.50 -3.63 4.61
C HIS A 108 6.84 -2.22 4.10
N SER A 109 5.83 -1.43 3.75
CA SER A 109 5.98 -0.02 3.40
C SER A 109 4.88 0.82 4.04
N LYS A 110 5.24 2.00 4.54
CA LYS A 110 4.30 2.95 5.15
C LYS A 110 4.95 4.33 5.26
N ASP A 111 4.18 5.39 5.05
CA ASP A 111 4.59 6.78 5.27
C ASP A 111 5.93 7.17 4.61
N GLY A 112 6.18 6.65 3.40
CA GLY A 112 7.41 6.90 2.64
C GLY A 112 8.62 6.06 3.06
N TRP A 113 8.48 5.19 4.06
CA TRP A 113 9.54 4.29 4.53
C TRP A 113 9.30 2.85 4.06
N LEU A 114 10.41 2.14 3.84
CA LEU A 114 10.44 0.71 3.57
C LEU A 114 11.09 -0.02 4.74
N LEU A 115 10.48 -1.11 5.18
CA LEU A 115 11.08 -2.09 6.07
C LEU A 115 11.68 -3.20 5.21
N MET A 116 12.99 -3.37 5.29
CA MET A 116 13.76 -4.30 4.46
C MET A 116 14.25 -5.47 5.30
N ALA A 117 14.33 -6.65 4.69
CA ALA A 117 14.86 -7.87 5.32
C ALA A 117 15.90 -8.57 4.45
N HIS A 118 16.77 -9.38 5.07
CA HIS A 118 17.62 -10.31 4.33
C HIS A 118 16.81 -11.47 3.73
N HIS A 119 16.89 -11.68 2.41
CA HIS A 119 16.09 -12.69 1.71
C HIS A 119 16.28 -14.14 2.18
N ARG A 120 17.41 -14.48 2.82
CA ARG A 120 17.71 -15.86 3.23
C ARG A 120 17.36 -16.17 4.68
N LYS A 121 17.39 -15.16 5.55
CA LYS A 121 17.39 -15.39 6.99
C LYS A 121 16.27 -14.67 7.73
N PHE A 122 15.67 -13.61 7.16
CA PHE A 122 14.57 -12.85 7.78
C PHE A 122 14.78 -12.56 9.28
N ASP A 123 16.04 -12.40 9.69
CA ASP A 123 16.50 -12.22 11.08
C ASP A 123 17.13 -10.83 11.30
N MET A 124 17.38 -10.11 10.20
CA MET A 124 18.00 -8.79 10.16
C MET A 124 17.09 -7.85 9.37
N PHE A 125 16.63 -6.81 10.05
CA PHE A 125 15.74 -5.80 9.51
C PHE A 125 16.33 -4.41 9.61
N PHE A 126 15.96 -3.55 8.66
CA PHE A 126 16.29 -2.14 8.72
C PHE A 126 15.25 -1.33 7.96
N PHE A 127 15.10 -0.08 8.36
CA PHE A 127 14.32 0.90 7.64
C PHE A 127 15.18 1.63 6.63
N ILE A 128 14.59 1.95 5.48
CA ILE A 128 15.17 2.86 4.51
C ILE A 128 14.09 3.80 3.97
N ASN A 129 14.41 5.09 3.93
CA ASN A 129 13.64 6.06 3.18
C ASN A 129 14.30 6.22 1.80
N PRO A 130 13.65 5.82 0.70
CA PRO A 130 14.28 5.83 -0.61
C PRO A 130 14.40 7.25 -1.21
N TYR A 131 13.81 8.27 -0.57
CA TYR A 131 13.92 9.67 -0.96
C TYR A 131 15.06 10.38 -0.23
N THR A 132 15.11 10.25 1.11
CA THR A 132 16.14 10.89 1.95
C THR A 132 17.42 10.07 2.06
N ARG A 133 17.36 8.77 1.72
CA ARG A 133 18.41 7.76 1.94
C ARG A 133 18.76 7.51 3.40
N GLU A 134 17.97 8.06 4.31
CA GLU A 134 18.09 7.73 5.73
C GLU A 134 17.84 6.24 5.92
N ASN A 135 18.70 5.63 6.73
CA ASN A 135 18.58 4.23 7.10
C ASN A 135 18.60 4.11 8.62
N ILE A 136 17.87 3.13 9.13
CA ILE A 136 17.83 2.83 10.55
C ILE A 136 17.91 1.33 10.73
N GLN A 137 18.99 0.87 11.34
CA GLN A 137 19.17 -0.54 11.66
C GLN A 137 18.31 -0.93 12.86
N LEU A 138 17.74 -2.13 12.82
CA LEU A 138 17.11 -2.75 13.97
C LEU A 138 18.06 -3.78 14.60
N PRO A 139 17.93 -4.05 15.92
CA PRO A 139 18.60 -5.18 16.54
C PRO A 139 18.30 -6.48 15.80
N ARG A 140 19.26 -7.40 15.81
CA ARG A 140 19.06 -8.72 15.19
C ARG A 140 18.10 -9.54 16.03
N LEU A 141 17.24 -10.32 15.39
CA LEU A 141 16.39 -11.28 16.10
C LEU A 141 17.26 -12.36 16.79
N PRO A 142 16.77 -12.93 17.90
CA PRO A 142 17.39 -14.09 18.51
C PRO A 142 17.58 -15.25 17.52
N GLU A 143 18.59 -16.10 17.75
CA GLU A 143 18.88 -17.22 16.87
C GLU A 143 17.68 -18.18 16.73
N ASN A 144 17.54 -18.75 15.52
CA ASN A 144 16.47 -19.69 15.15
C ASN A 144 15.05 -19.10 15.14
N ILE A 145 14.91 -17.76 15.15
CA ILE A 145 13.63 -17.08 14.92
C ILE A 145 13.59 -16.55 13.49
N PHE A 146 12.56 -16.96 12.74
CA PHE A 146 12.31 -16.54 11.37
C PHE A 146 10.93 -15.91 11.29
N VAL A 147 10.84 -14.71 10.71
CA VAL A 147 9.58 -13.96 10.63
C VAL A 147 8.94 -14.16 9.26
N ASP A 148 7.70 -14.64 9.25
CA ASP A 148 6.90 -14.88 8.04
C ASP A 148 6.25 -13.61 7.51
N GLY A 149 5.90 -12.67 8.38
CA GLY A 149 5.33 -11.38 8.01
C GLY A 149 5.58 -10.35 9.09
N ILE A 150 5.80 -9.10 8.70
CA ILE A 150 6.20 -8.03 9.62
C ILE A 150 5.65 -6.68 9.16
N SER A 151 5.28 -5.84 10.11
CA SER A 151 4.75 -4.50 9.84
C SER A 151 5.18 -3.53 10.94
N PHE A 152 4.97 -2.23 10.70
CA PHE A 152 5.31 -1.19 11.66
C PHE A 152 4.22 -0.10 11.75
N SER A 153 4.04 0.47 12.94
CA SER A 153 2.87 1.29 13.28
C SER A 153 2.89 2.72 12.74
N SER A 154 4.06 3.37 12.68
CA SER A 154 4.22 4.79 12.31
C SER A 154 5.58 5.04 11.65
N ILE A 155 5.90 6.28 11.28
CA ILE A 155 7.24 6.60 10.77
C ILE A 155 8.34 6.08 11.71
N PRO A 156 9.43 5.47 11.21
CA PRO A 156 10.47 4.85 12.03
C PRO A 156 11.21 5.82 12.96
N THR A 157 11.18 7.12 12.67
CA THR A 157 11.79 8.17 13.48
C THR A 157 10.91 8.61 14.65
N SER A 158 9.63 8.20 14.68
CA SER A 158 8.73 8.47 15.79
C SER A 158 9.07 7.60 17.01
N PRO A 159 9.08 8.15 18.23
CA PRO A 159 9.26 7.36 19.45
C PRO A 159 8.15 6.33 19.66
N ASP A 160 6.95 6.55 19.11
CA ASP A 160 5.81 5.63 19.23
C ASP A 160 5.80 4.52 18.15
N CYS A 161 6.85 4.44 17.33
CA CYS A 161 6.94 3.41 16.31
C CYS A 161 7.17 2.04 16.95
N MET A 162 6.29 1.10 16.65
CA MET A 162 6.39 -0.29 17.05
C MET A 162 6.43 -1.16 15.82
N ILE A 163 7.29 -2.18 15.85
CA ILE A 163 7.43 -3.18 14.82
C ILE A 163 6.88 -4.47 15.39
N VAL A 164 6.03 -5.16 14.62
CA VAL A 164 5.42 -6.43 15.00
C VAL A 164 5.55 -7.39 13.83
N GLY A 165 6.03 -8.60 14.11
CA GLY A 165 6.11 -9.69 13.17
C GLY A 165 5.44 -10.96 13.68
N VAL A 166 5.13 -11.85 12.75
CA VAL A 166 4.59 -13.19 12.99
C VAL A 166 5.69 -14.21 12.74
N VAL A 167 5.85 -15.13 13.69
CA VAL A 167 6.75 -16.27 13.59
C VAL A 167 5.90 -17.54 13.54
N ALA A 168 6.04 -18.33 12.49
CA ALA A 168 5.48 -19.67 12.41
C ALA A 168 6.35 -20.65 13.22
N GLU A 169 5.75 -21.29 14.22
CA GLU A 169 6.39 -22.39 14.94
C GLU A 169 5.55 -23.66 14.82
N ALA A 170 6.17 -24.83 15.02
CA ALA A 170 5.48 -26.13 15.01
C ALA A 170 4.31 -26.20 16.01
N ARG A 171 4.36 -25.39 17.06
CA ARG A 171 3.29 -25.32 18.06
C ARG A 171 2.22 -24.29 17.66
N GLY A 172 2.43 -23.38 16.73
CA GLY A 172 1.48 -22.33 16.34
C GLY A 172 2.16 -20.95 16.26
N PRO A 173 1.46 -19.91 15.80
CA PRO A 173 2.09 -18.61 15.58
C PRO A 173 2.39 -17.91 16.90
N ARG A 174 3.48 -17.17 16.90
CA ARG A 174 3.81 -16.18 17.93
C ARG A 174 4.05 -14.83 17.28
N PHE A 175 3.86 -13.79 18.07
CA PHE A 175 4.27 -12.45 17.69
C PHE A 175 5.65 -12.15 18.25
N VAL A 176 6.49 -11.54 17.43
CA VAL A 176 7.71 -10.86 17.86
C VAL A 176 7.50 -9.36 17.69
N TYR A 177 7.99 -8.56 18.62
CA TYR A 177 7.81 -7.12 18.54
C TYR A 177 8.95 -6.37 19.20
N ILE A 178 9.13 -5.13 18.77
CA ILE A 178 10.12 -4.20 19.32
C ILE A 178 9.60 -2.77 19.14
N SER A 179 9.74 -1.96 20.18
CA SER A 179 9.44 -0.54 20.15
C SER A 179 10.66 0.28 19.73
N ARG A 180 10.44 1.48 19.21
CA ARG A 180 11.54 2.36 18.84
C ARG A 180 12.40 2.68 20.06
N GLY A 181 13.70 2.44 19.92
CA GLY A 181 14.69 2.73 20.96
C GLY A 181 14.93 1.59 21.95
N GLU A 182 14.20 0.48 21.82
CA GLU A 182 14.55 -0.76 22.51
C GLU A 182 15.72 -1.47 21.80
N ASP A 183 16.53 -2.18 22.59
CA ASP A 183 17.69 -2.92 22.10
C ASP A 183 17.38 -4.40 21.81
N ASP A 184 16.27 -4.92 22.34
CA ASP A 184 15.94 -6.35 22.30
C ASP A 184 14.52 -6.61 21.79
N TRP A 185 14.35 -7.71 21.07
CA TRP A 185 13.04 -8.17 20.62
C TRP A 185 12.29 -8.92 21.71
N HIS A 186 11.02 -8.62 21.84
CA HIS A 186 10.09 -9.32 22.71
C HIS A 186 9.32 -10.39 21.95
N ILE A 187 8.99 -11.50 22.62
CA ILE A 187 8.23 -12.60 22.03
C ILE A 187 6.97 -12.84 22.86
N SER A 188 5.80 -12.72 22.22
CA SER A 188 4.51 -12.95 22.89
C SER A 188 4.42 -14.39 23.39
N PRO A 189 3.74 -14.66 24.51
CA PRO A 189 3.55 -16.04 24.99
C PRO A 189 2.81 -16.88 23.95
N TYR A 190 3.09 -18.19 23.98
CA TYR A 190 2.42 -19.18 23.15
C TYR A 190 0.91 -19.25 23.47
N LYS A 191 0.03 -19.24 22.44
CA LYS A 191 -1.42 -19.15 22.68
C LYS A 191 -2.31 -20.28 22.20
N ARG A 192 -1.85 -21.26 21.40
CA ARG A 192 -2.47 -22.59 21.16
C ARG A 192 -1.91 -23.23 19.88
N PRO A 193 -2.13 -24.55 19.69
CA PRO A 193 -1.87 -25.25 18.45
C PRO A 193 -2.58 -24.59 17.27
N TRP A 194 -1.81 -24.27 16.23
CA TRP A 194 -2.36 -23.87 14.93
C TRP A 194 -2.25 -25.06 13.98
N LYS A 195 -3.35 -25.38 13.29
CA LYS A 195 -3.47 -26.63 12.52
C LYS A 195 -2.89 -26.54 11.11
N THR A 196 -2.60 -25.32 10.64
CA THR A 196 -2.19 -25.05 9.25
C THR A 196 -0.80 -24.44 9.20
N GLU A 197 -0.11 -24.63 8.09
CA GLU A 197 1.13 -23.91 7.82
C GLU A 197 0.83 -22.40 7.73
N ILE A 198 1.71 -21.59 8.31
CA ILE A 198 1.49 -20.15 8.46
C ILE A 198 2.39 -19.46 7.45
N VAL A 199 1.78 -18.99 6.38
CA VAL A 199 2.43 -18.12 5.40
C VAL A 199 1.66 -16.81 5.41
N VAL A 200 2.27 -15.75 5.91
CA VAL A 200 1.64 -14.42 5.92
C VAL A 200 1.63 -13.87 4.49
N CYS A 201 0.45 -13.57 3.96
CA CYS A 201 0.28 -13.03 2.61
C CYS A 201 0.03 -11.52 2.60
N SER A 202 -0.53 -10.97 3.68
CA SER A 202 -0.83 -9.54 3.78
C SER A 202 -0.78 -9.07 5.23
N SER A 203 -0.42 -7.81 5.44
CA SER A 203 -0.43 -7.19 6.76
C SER A 203 -0.86 -5.73 6.68
N ILE A 204 -1.57 -5.25 7.71
CA ILE A 204 -2.01 -3.86 7.81
C ILE A 204 -2.17 -3.43 9.26
N ILE A 205 -2.00 -2.14 9.52
CA ILE A 205 -2.25 -1.53 10.82
C ILE A 205 -3.53 -0.71 10.72
N HIS A 206 -4.48 -0.96 11.62
CA HIS A 206 -5.75 -0.24 11.66
C HIS A 206 -6.23 -0.07 13.11
N ASN A 207 -6.63 1.15 13.48
CA ASN A 207 -7.07 1.50 14.84
C ASN A 207 -6.11 1.08 15.97
N GLY A 208 -4.79 1.16 15.71
CA GLY A 208 -3.74 0.82 16.67
C GLY A 208 -3.49 -0.68 16.85
N ARG A 209 -4.07 -1.52 16.01
CA ARG A 209 -3.86 -2.98 15.99
C ARG A 209 -3.18 -3.42 14.71
N PHE A 210 -2.43 -4.51 14.80
CA PHE A 210 -1.77 -5.15 13.67
C PHE A 210 -2.59 -6.36 13.23
N TYR A 211 -2.83 -6.47 11.93
CA TYR A 211 -3.57 -7.56 11.31
C TYR A 211 -2.66 -8.26 10.30
N PHE A 212 -2.56 -9.58 10.37
CA PHE A 212 -1.79 -10.40 9.43
C PHE A 212 -2.69 -11.48 8.85
N MET A 213 -2.97 -11.40 7.56
CA MET A 213 -3.68 -12.47 6.85
C MET A 213 -2.69 -13.59 6.51
N VAL A 214 -3.08 -14.82 6.79
CA VAL A 214 -2.32 -16.02 6.43
C VAL A 214 -2.94 -16.71 5.21
N GLY A 215 -2.17 -17.57 4.56
CA GLY A 215 -2.54 -18.19 3.27
C GLY A 215 -3.87 -18.96 3.27
N ASP A 216 -4.37 -19.38 4.44
CA ASP A 216 -5.66 -20.04 4.55
C ASP A 216 -6.85 -19.07 4.75
N GLY A 217 -6.61 -17.77 4.68
CA GLY A 217 -7.60 -16.70 4.84
C GLY A 217 -7.81 -16.25 6.29
N SER A 218 -7.27 -16.96 7.28
CA SER A 218 -7.34 -16.52 8.67
C SER A 218 -6.58 -15.22 8.88
N VAL A 219 -7.02 -14.42 9.85
CA VAL A 219 -6.34 -13.18 10.25
C VAL A 219 -5.82 -13.31 11.67
N LEU A 220 -4.54 -13.02 11.86
CA LEU A 220 -3.89 -12.92 13.18
C LEU A 220 -3.94 -11.47 13.62
N VAL A 221 -4.35 -11.22 14.87
CA VAL A 221 -4.47 -9.85 15.39
C VAL A 221 -3.55 -9.67 16.59
N TYR A 222 -2.72 -8.63 16.55
CA TYR A 222 -1.92 -8.18 17.68
C TYR A 222 -2.40 -6.80 18.13
N ASP A 223 -2.84 -6.72 19.39
CA ASP A 223 -3.24 -5.47 20.04
C ASP A 223 -2.18 -5.11 21.09
N PRO A 224 -1.33 -4.10 20.86
CA PRO A 224 -0.28 -3.71 21.79
C PRO A 224 -0.84 -3.21 23.14
N ARG A 225 -2.13 -2.85 23.20
CA ARG A 225 -2.78 -2.35 24.43
C ARG A 225 -3.26 -3.48 25.34
N GLN A 226 -3.26 -4.73 24.85
CA GLN A 226 -3.75 -5.88 25.61
C GLN A 226 -2.62 -6.84 25.95
N GLU A 227 -2.00 -6.68 27.11
CA GLU A 227 -0.88 -7.52 27.55
C GLU A 227 -1.23 -9.02 27.69
N ARG A 228 -2.52 -9.38 27.86
CA ARG A 228 -2.92 -10.76 28.22
C ARG A 228 -3.74 -11.50 27.17
N ASN A 229 -4.38 -10.84 26.22
CA ASN A 229 -5.33 -11.46 25.28
C ASN A 229 -5.14 -11.04 23.80
N ASN A 230 -3.91 -11.12 23.28
CA ASN A 230 -3.61 -11.16 21.83
C ASN A 230 -4.44 -12.26 21.16
N ALA A 231 -5.65 -11.93 20.73
CA ALA A 231 -6.58 -12.88 20.17
C ALA A 231 -6.11 -13.22 18.75
N LEU A 232 -5.76 -14.49 18.55
CA LEU A 232 -5.96 -15.08 17.24
C LEU A 232 -7.46 -15.10 16.96
N GLN A 233 -7.94 -14.06 16.29
CA GLN A 233 -9.29 -14.03 15.77
C GLN A 233 -9.25 -14.37 14.27
N SER A 234 -9.28 -15.66 13.97
CA SER A 234 -9.51 -16.11 12.59
C SER A 234 -10.92 -15.71 12.16
N VAL A 235 -11.02 -14.86 11.15
CA VAL A 235 -12.24 -14.76 10.35
C VAL A 235 -12.33 -16.04 9.51
N LYS A 236 -13.50 -16.69 9.52
CA LYS A 236 -13.72 -17.94 8.78
C LYS A 236 -13.30 -17.79 7.31
N ARG A 237 -12.73 -18.87 6.76
CA ARG A 237 -12.32 -18.96 5.36
C ARG A 237 -13.48 -18.56 4.43
N PRO A 238 -13.29 -17.58 3.52
CA PRO A 238 -14.33 -17.21 2.56
C PRO A 238 -14.53 -18.27 1.49
N CYS A 239 -13.51 -19.07 1.14
CA CYS A 239 -13.67 -20.25 0.30
C CYS A 239 -12.57 -21.30 0.54
N THR A 240 -12.63 -22.41 -0.20
CA THR A 240 -11.70 -23.55 -0.14
C THR A 240 -10.37 -23.32 -0.87
N SER A 241 -10.26 -22.35 -1.78
CA SER A 241 -9.08 -22.09 -2.61
C SER A 241 -8.79 -20.59 -2.78
N ILE A 242 -7.88 -20.07 -1.96
CA ILE A 242 -7.38 -18.70 -2.05
C ILE A 242 -6.07 -18.70 -2.81
N GLU A 243 -6.02 -18.02 -3.96
CA GLU A 243 -4.76 -17.82 -4.68
C GLU A 243 -3.97 -16.66 -4.06
N LYS A 244 -4.65 -15.55 -3.78
CA LYS A 244 -4.06 -14.35 -3.16
C LYS A 244 -5.04 -13.70 -2.19
N GLY A 245 -4.51 -13.16 -1.10
CA GLY A 245 -5.29 -12.46 -0.09
C GLY A 245 -4.64 -11.14 0.27
N TYR A 246 -5.45 -10.11 0.44
CA TYR A 246 -5.03 -8.75 0.78
C TYR A 246 -5.93 -8.18 1.87
N LEU A 247 -5.32 -7.45 2.81
CA LEU A 247 -6.05 -6.61 3.75
C LEU A 247 -5.99 -5.16 3.27
N VAL A 248 -7.15 -4.50 3.23
CA VAL A 248 -7.27 -3.10 2.79
C VAL A 248 -8.17 -2.34 3.75
N VAL A 249 -7.93 -1.05 3.91
CA VAL A 249 -8.85 -0.16 4.62
C VAL A 249 -9.57 0.69 3.58
N CYS A 250 -10.90 0.64 3.59
CA CYS A 250 -11.77 1.41 2.72
C CYS A 250 -12.83 2.10 3.58
N ASP A 251 -12.98 3.41 3.45
CA ASP A 251 -13.96 4.21 4.22
C ASP A 251 -13.92 3.99 5.74
N GLY A 252 -12.73 3.73 6.29
CA GLY A 252 -12.52 3.48 7.71
C GLY A 252 -12.81 2.05 8.16
N GLU A 253 -13.23 1.17 7.25
CA GLU A 253 -13.48 -0.25 7.52
C GLU A 253 -12.32 -1.12 7.03
N LEU A 254 -12.01 -2.17 7.78
CA LEU A 254 -11.00 -3.17 7.41
C LEU A 254 -11.67 -4.29 6.59
N LEU A 255 -11.22 -4.46 5.35
CA LEU A 255 -11.73 -5.44 4.40
C LEU A 255 -10.66 -6.47 4.04
N ALA A 256 -11.11 -7.71 3.83
CA ALA A 256 -10.30 -8.79 3.26
C ALA A 256 -10.67 -8.97 1.79
N VAL A 257 -9.73 -8.74 0.88
CA VAL A 257 -9.90 -8.95 -0.56
C VAL A 257 -9.20 -10.25 -0.94
N VAL A 258 -9.95 -11.18 -1.51
CA VAL A 258 -9.47 -12.52 -1.84
C VAL A 258 -9.63 -12.75 -3.34
N VAL A 259 -8.55 -13.21 -3.97
CA VAL A 259 -8.54 -13.63 -5.37
C VAL A 259 -8.62 -15.15 -5.42
N LEU A 260 -9.64 -15.66 -6.09
CA LEU A 260 -9.91 -17.08 -6.24
C LEU A 260 -9.16 -17.62 -7.45
N GLY A 261 -8.56 -18.80 -7.30
CA GLY A 261 -7.95 -19.51 -8.42
C GLY A 261 -9.02 -19.96 -9.43
N SER A 262 -8.74 -19.85 -10.72
CA SER A 262 -9.67 -20.10 -11.83
C SER A 262 -10.15 -21.56 -12.00
N ASN A 263 -9.85 -22.45 -11.06
CA ASN A 263 -10.28 -23.85 -11.07
C ASN A 263 -11.19 -24.17 -9.88
N LEU A 264 -12.35 -23.52 -9.81
CA LEU A 264 -13.40 -23.91 -8.86
C LEU A 264 -14.58 -24.56 -9.63
N PRO A 265 -15.11 -25.70 -9.17
CA PRO A 265 -16.45 -26.14 -9.54
C PRO A 265 -17.46 -25.05 -9.13
N GLN A 266 -18.50 -24.86 -9.95
CA GLN A 266 -19.46 -23.75 -9.87
C GLN A 266 -20.27 -23.66 -8.55
N ASP A 267 -20.11 -24.61 -7.62
CA ASP A 267 -20.98 -24.80 -6.45
C ASP A 267 -20.49 -24.11 -5.16
N ASP A 268 -19.31 -23.50 -5.14
CA ASP A 268 -18.69 -22.95 -3.90
C ASP A 268 -18.82 -21.42 -3.75
N ILE A 269 -19.57 -20.73 -4.61
CA ILE A 269 -19.85 -19.28 -4.46
C ILE A 269 -21.05 -19.12 -3.55
N THR A 270 -20.82 -18.88 -2.26
CA THR A 270 -21.86 -18.36 -1.36
C THR A 270 -21.84 -16.84 -1.41
N GLU A 271 -22.94 -16.23 -1.84
CA GLU A 271 -23.16 -14.78 -1.80
C GLU A 271 -23.23 -14.29 -0.34
N TRP A 272 -22.62 -13.13 -0.08
CA TRP A 272 -22.72 -12.36 1.17
C TRP A 272 -23.32 -11.00 0.87
#